data_AF-A0A165QLI7-F1
#
_entry.id   AF-A0A165QLI7-F1
#
_cell.length_a   1.000
_cell.length_b   1.000
_cell.length_c   1.000
_cell.angle_alpha   90.00
_cell.angle_beta   90.00
_cell.angle_gamma   90.00
#
_symmetry.space_group_name_H-M   'P 1'
#
loop_
_entity.id
_entity.type
_entity.pdbx_description
1 polymer ?
#
loop_
_entity_poly.entity_id
_entity_poly.type
_entity_poly.pdbx_seq_one_letter_code
_entity_poly.pdbx_strand_id
1 'polypeptide(L)'
;MPPTFTFATDHAPAKADTARKVHIRRLYDLLELSVQRADWESARRAWSILCRCKDVEWKHLWRLGLLMISEDRGPYAPLDYLRAMMFQHPEQKQVILREVIHVMITQEDYRGALAELELLVFPHLFLVFASSYNR
;
A
#
# COMPACT_ATOMS: atom_id res chain seq x y z
N MET A 1 3.83 -40.58 33.03
CA MET A 1 2.89 -40.30 31.93
C MET A 1 2.52 -38.83 32.01
N PRO A 2 2.74 -38.00 30.98
CA PRO A 2 2.29 -36.61 31.01
C PRO A 2 0.78 -36.53 30.72
N PRO A 3 0.05 -35.56 31.29
CA PRO A 3 -1.36 -35.39 31.00
C PRO A 3 -1.55 -34.76 29.61
N THR A 4 -2.31 -35.46 28.77
CA THR A 4 -2.81 -34.97 27.49
C THR A 4 -3.79 -33.83 27.73
N PHE A 5 -3.43 -32.60 27.37
CA PHE A 5 -4.37 -31.48 27.32
C PHE A 5 -5.13 -31.52 26.00
N THR A 6 -6.32 -32.13 26.00
CA THR A 6 -7.31 -31.97 24.94
C THR A 6 -8.10 -30.69 25.20
N PHE A 7 -7.85 -29.66 24.39
CA PHE A 7 -8.76 -28.51 24.32
C PHE A 7 -10.02 -28.95 23.57
N ALA A 8 -11.10 -29.19 24.32
CA ALA A 8 -12.44 -29.35 23.77
C ALA A 8 -12.99 -27.97 23.40
N THR A 9 -13.28 -27.78 22.11
CA THR A 9 -13.93 -26.58 21.58
C THR A 9 -15.44 -26.75 21.72
N ASP A 10 -16.07 -26.00 22.62
CA ASP A 10 -17.53 -25.96 22.72
C ASP A 10 -18.04 -24.54 22.66
N HIS A 11 -18.12 -24.00 21.44
CA HIS A 11 -18.96 -22.86 21.11
C HIS A 11 -19.49 -23.04 19.68
N ALA A 12 -20.80 -22.80 19.52
CA ALA A 12 -21.57 -22.91 18.28
C ALA A 12 -20.81 -22.39 17.04
N PRO A 13 -21.03 -22.97 15.83
CA PRO A 13 -20.24 -22.62 14.66
C PRO A 13 -20.66 -21.23 14.12
N ALA A 14 -20.19 -20.16 14.76
CA ALA A 14 -19.92 -18.92 14.07
C ALA A 14 -19.02 -19.31 12.88
N LYS A 15 -19.53 -19.21 11.64
CA LYS A 15 -18.89 -19.68 10.39
C LYS A 15 -17.38 -19.85 10.59
N ALA A 16 -16.93 -21.09 10.83
CA ALA A 16 -15.54 -21.34 11.19
C ALA A 16 -14.66 -20.63 10.16
N ASP A 17 -13.87 -19.66 10.60
CA ASP A 17 -12.93 -19.00 9.71
C ASP A 17 -12.07 -20.13 9.15
N THR A 18 -12.10 -20.28 7.82
CA THR A 18 -11.35 -21.36 7.18
C THR A 18 -9.89 -21.24 7.60
N ALA A 19 -9.19 -22.37 7.77
CA ALA A 19 -7.77 -22.35 8.18
C ALA A 19 -6.95 -21.33 7.37
N ARG A 20 -7.28 -21.16 6.08
CA ARG A 20 -6.76 -20.13 5.19
C ARG A 20 -6.89 -18.69 5.71
N LYS A 21 -8.07 -18.29 6.19
CA LYS A 21 -8.30 -16.94 6.75
C LYS A 21 -7.48 -16.70 8.01
N VAL A 22 -7.36 -17.73 8.86
CA VAL A 22 -6.50 -17.66 10.06
C VAL A 22 -5.04 -17.44 9.67
N HIS A 23 -4.54 -18.15 8.66
CA HIS A 23 -3.18 -17.94 8.15
C HIS A 23 -2.97 -16.57 7.52
N ILE A 24 -3.96 -16.05 6.78
CA ILE A 24 -3.90 -14.68 6.23
C ILE A 24 -3.84 -13.64 7.36
N ARG A 25 -4.69 -13.77 8.38
CA ARG A 25 -4.66 -12.86 9.55
C ARG A 25 -3.30 -12.91 10.25
N ARG A 26 -2.75 -14.09 10.49
CA ARG A 26 -1.40 -14.24 11.08
C ARG A 26 -0.30 -13.61 10.23
N LEU A 27 -0.43 -13.64 8.90
CA LEU A 27 0.52 -12.97 8.00
C LEU A 27 0.42 -11.44 8.12
N TYR A 28 -0.77 -10.88 8.32
CA TYR A 28 -0.93 -9.46 8.65
C TYR A 28 -0.29 -9.11 9.99
N ASP A 29 -0.59 -9.89 11.04
CA ASP A 29 -0.02 -9.66 12.36
C ASP A 29 1.51 -9.70 12.32
N LEU A 30 2.08 -10.67 11.59
CA LEU A 30 3.52 -10.79 11.40
C LEU A 30 4.10 -9.60 10.62
N LEU A 31 3.41 -9.16 9.57
CA LEU A 31 3.80 -7.98 8.80
C LEU A 31 3.84 -6.74 9.70
N GLU A 32 2.76 -6.45 10.43
CA GLU A 32 2.67 -5.29 11.32
C GLU A 32 3.73 -5.33 12.42
N LEU A 33 3.93 -6.48 13.07
CA LEU A 33 4.97 -6.65 14.08
C LEU A 33 6.38 -6.48 13.51
N SER A 34 6.63 -6.99 12.30
CA SER A 34 7.93 -6.84 11.65
C SER A 34 8.23 -5.38 11.29
N VAL A 35 7.23 -4.63 10.82
CA VAL A 35 7.34 -3.18 10.56
C VAL A 35 7.59 -2.41 11.85
N GLN A 36 6.86 -2.70 12.93
CA GLN A 36 7.06 -2.05 14.24
C GLN A 36 8.45 -2.29 14.83
N ARG A 37 9.07 -3.43 14.50
CA ARG A 37 10.43 -3.80 14.95
C ARG A 37 11.54 -3.36 13.97
N ALA A 38 11.19 -2.70 12.87
CA ALA A 38 12.10 -2.40 11.77
C ALA A 38 12.81 -3.64 11.18
N ASP A 39 12.19 -4.82 11.27
CA ASP A 39 12.65 -6.03 10.59
C ASP A 39 12.09 -6.07 9.17
N TRP A 40 12.72 -5.29 8.29
CA TRP A 40 12.30 -5.10 6.90
C TRP A 40 12.44 -6.35 6.03
N GLU A 41 13.30 -7.30 6.40
CA GLU A 41 13.45 -8.56 5.66
C GLU A 41 12.24 -9.47 5.90
N SER A 42 11.85 -9.65 7.17
CA SER A 42 10.65 -10.42 7.51
C SER A 42 9.37 -9.77 6.96
N ALA A 43 9.28 -8.43 7.03
CA ALA A 43 8.16 -7.67 6.48
C ALA A 43 7.97 -7.94 4.97
N ARG A 44 9.06 -7.83 4.19
CA ARG A 44 9.02 -8.09 2.74
C ARG A 44 8.60 -9.51 2.39
N ARG A 45 9.10 -10.50 3.15
CA ARG A 45 8.72 -11.91 2.94
C ARG A 45 7.23 -12.09 3.18
N ALA A 46 6.70 -11.59 4.30
CA ALA A 46 5.28 -11.65 4.63
C ALA A 46 4.40 -10.96 3.57
N TRP A 47 4.80 -9.75 3.17
CA TRP A 47 4.12 -8.98 2.12
C TRP A 47 4.10 -9.69 0.77
N SER A 48 5.22 -10.28 0.35
CA SER A 48 5.32 -11.01 -0.91
C SER A 48 4.37 -12.22 -0.98
N ILE A 49 4.00 -12.78 0.17
CA ILE A 49 3.02 -13.86 0.29
C ILE A 49 1.60 -13.29 0.24
N LEU A 50 1.35 -12.21 0.98
CA LEU A 50 0.06 -11.52 1.01
C LEU A 50 -0.35 -11.02 -0.39
N CYS A 51 0.55 -10.41 -1.16
CA CYS A 51 0.28 -9.93 -2.52
C CYS A 51 -0.14 -11.04 -3.50
N ARG A 52 0.21 -12.30 -3.23
CA ARG A 52 -0.14 -13.45 -4.09
C ARG A 52 -1.44 -14.13 -3.66
N CYS A 53 -1.97 -13.76 -2.49
CA CYS A 53 -3.21 -14.32 -1.97
C CYS A 53 -4.42 -13.65 -2.65
N LYS A 54 -5.25 -14.44 -3.35
CA LYS A 54 -6.46 -13.95 -4.04
C LYS A 54 -7.51 -13.34 -3.11
N ASP A 55 -7.48 -13.73 -1.84
CA ASP A 55 -8.42 -13.26 -0.81
C ASP A 55 -7.96 -11.92 -0.20
N VAL A 56 -6.78 -11.44 -0.59
CA VAL A 56 -6.18 -10.21 -0.09
C VAL A 56 -6.23 -9.18 -1.22
N GLU A 57 -6.97 -8.10 -0.97
CA GLU A 57 -6.97 -6.93 -1.85
C GLU A 57 -5.70 -6.09 -1.59
N TRP A 58 -4.54 -6.68 -1.91
CA TRP A 58 -3.22 -6.07 -1.70
C TRP A 58 -3.08 -4.69 -2.35
N LYS A 59 -3.86 -4.47 -3.40
CA LYS A 59 -4.03 -3.21 -4.11
C LYS A 59 -4.43 -2.04 -3.19
N HIS A 60 -5.27 -2.27 -2.19
CA HIS A 60 -5.62 -1.25 -1.19
C HIS A 60 -4.51 -1.00 -0.16
N LEU A 61 -3.47 -1.83 -0.19
CA LEU A 61 -2.34 -1.81 0.74
C LEU A 61 -1.06 -1.34 0.05
N TRP A 62 -1.15 -0.64 -1.09
CA TRP A 62 0.00 -0.14 -1.84
C TRP A 62 0.95 0.73 -0.99
N ARG A 63 0.45 1.43 0.04
CA ARG A 63 1.29 2.20 0.99
C ARG A 63 2.24 1.32 1.79
N LEU A 64 1.82 0.11 2.16
CA LEU A 64 2.72 -0.86 2.82
C LEU A 64 3.78 -1.34 1.83
N GLY A 65 3.40 -1.59 0.57
CA GLY A 65 4.34 -1.88 -0.50
C GLY A 65 5.38 -0.78 -0.71
N LEU A 66 4.95 0.48 -0.68
CA LEU A 66 5.82 1.65 -0.77
C LEU A 66 6.84 1.69 0.36
N LEU A 67 6.39 1.51 1.62
CA LEU A 67 7.25 1.48 2.80
C LEU A 67 8.35 0.40 2.68
N MET A 68 8.00 -0.77 2.16
CA MET A 68 8.98 -1.84 1.98
C MET A 68 9.98 -1.57 0.85
N ILE A 69 9.58 -0.84 -0.19
CA ILE A 69 10.45 -0.50 -1.32
C ILE A 69 11.40 0.64 -0.95
N SER A 70 10.93 1.62 -0.17
CA SER A 70 11.74 2.76 0.28
C SER A 70 12.92 2.33 1.15
N GLU A 71 12.75 1.28 1.96
CA GLU A 71 13.82 0.78 2.84
C GLU A 71 14.85 -0.11 2.12
N ASP A 72 14.50 -0.70 0.96
CA ASP A 72 15.28 -1.79 0.36
C ASP A 72 15.99 -1.40 -0.95
N ARG A 73 15.37 -0.57 -1.81
CA ARG A 73 15.79 -0.44 -3.23
C ARG A 73 16.34 0.93 -3.61
N GLY A 74 16.73 1.73 -2.64
CA GLY A 74 17.32 3.05 -2.86
C GLY A 74 16.28 4.09 -3.32
N PRO A 75 16.74 5.33 -3.61
CA PRO A 75 15.86 6.48 -3.71
C PRO A 75 14.85 6.37 -4.84
N TYR A 76 15.21 5.82 -6.01
CA TYR A 76 14.38 5.88 -7.22
C TYR A 76 13.31 4.78 -7.34
N ALA A 77 13.49 3.64 -6.68
CA ALA A 77 12.54 2.52 -6.77
C ALA A 77 11.10 2.84 -6.28
N PRO A 78 10.90 3.68 -5.24
CA PRO A 78 9.59 4.18 -4.86
C PRO A 78 8.84 4.90 -5.99
N LEU A 79 9.51 5.66 -6.85
CA LEU A 79 8.85 6.41 -7.93
C LEU A 79 8.28 5.47 -9.00
N ASP A 80 9.06 4.48 -9.42
CA ASP A 80 8.62 3.50 -10.41
C ASP A 80 7.43 2.67 -9.89
N TYR A 81 7.47 2.34 -8.59
CA TYR A 81 6.36 1.67 -7.93
C TYR A 81 5.09 2.53 -7.90
N LEU A 82 5.21 3.81 -7.49
CA LEU A 82 4.06 4.72 -7.43
C LEU A 82 3.47 4.97 -8.82
N ARG A 83 4.30 5.11 -9.86
CA ARG A 83 3.84 5.23 -11.25
C ARG A 83 3.06 3.99 -11.69
N ALA A 84 3.54 2.79 -11.35
CA ALA A 84 2.81 1.56 -11.62
C ALA A 84 1.47 1.51 -10.86
N MET A 85 1.42 2.00 -9.62
CA MET A 85 0.18 2.09 -8.83
C MET A 85 -0.80 3.11 -9.40
N MET A 86 -0.34 4.26 -9.91
CA MET A 86 -1.22 5.24 -10.57
C MET A 86 -1.97 4.65 -11.76
N PHE A 87 -1.32 3.77 -12.54
CA PHE A 87 -1.96 3.09 -13.66
C PHE A 87 -2.98 2.04 -13.21
N GLN A 88 -2.68 1.34 -12.10
CA GLN A 88 -3.57 0.29 -11.57
C GLN A 88 -4.76 0.85 -10.76
N HIS A 89 -4.64 2.08 -10.25
CA HIS A 89 -5.60 2.73 -9.35
C HIS A 89 -5.91 4.17 -9.77
N PRO A 90 -6.59 4.39 -10.91
CA PRO A 90 -6.96 5.73 -11.37
C PRO A 90 -7.84 6.47 -10.36
N GLU A 91 -8.63 5.76 -9.56
CA GLU A 91 -9.49 6.32 -8.51
C GLU A 91 -8.69 6.90 -7.33
N GLN A 92 -7.48 6.40 -7.09
CA GLN A 92 -6.58 6.92 -6.04
C GLN A 92 -5.46 7.79 -6.61
N LYS A 93 -5.50 8.14 -7.91
CA LYS A 93 -4.45 8.86 -8.61
C LYS A 93 -3.99 10.12 -7.86
N GLN A 94 -4.92 10.92 -7.31
CA GLN A 94 -4.58 12.13 -6.57
C GLN A 94 -3.79 11.83 -5.28
N VAL A 95 -4.14 10.76 -4.57
CA VAL A 95 -3.44 10.35 -3.35
C VAL A 95 -2.05 9.84 -3.69
N ILE A 96 -1.94 9.01 -4.73
CA ILE A 96 -0.66 8.45 -5.18
C ILE A 96 0.27 9.56 -5.68
N LEU A 97 -0.28 10.56 -6.40
CA LEU A 97 0.51 11.68 -6.91
C LEU A 97 1.06 12.59 -5.81
N ARG A 98 0.33 12.75 -4.68
CA ARG A 98 0.87 13.43 -3.49
C ARG A 98 2.08 12.71 -2.94
N GLU A 99 2.05 11.38 -2.86
CA GLU A 99 3.21 10.59 -2.42
C GLU A 99 4.37 10.68 -3.42
N VAL A 100 4.10 10.71 -4.73
CA VAL A 100 5.13 10.93 -5.77
C VAL A 100 5.85 12.26 -5.52
N ILE A 101 5.09 13.34 -5.33
CA ILE A 101 5.66 14.67 -5.04
C ILE A 101 6.50 14.62 -3.76
N HIS A 102 6.02 13.97 -2.70
CA HIS A 102 6.76 13.83 -1.44
C HIS A 102 8.10 13.08 -1.64
N VAL A 103 8.08 12.00 -2.42
CA VAL A 103 9.31 11.25 -2.77
C VAL A 103 10.26 12.12 -3.60
N MET A 104 9.78 12.88 -4.59
CA MET A 104 10.62 13.76 -5.41
C MET A 104 11.27 14.87 -4.58
N ILE A 105 10.52 15.45 -3.63
CA ILE A 105 11.06 16.44 -2.67
C ILE A 105 12.17 15.81 -1.80
N THR A 106 11.96 14.57 -1.33
CA THR A 106 12.96 13.85 -0.52
C THR A 106 14.22 13.53 -1.32
N GLN A 107 14.11 13.41 -2.65
CA GLN A 107 15.24 13.23 -3.57
C GLN A 107 15.85 14.54 -4.08
N GLU A 108 15.40 15.69 -3.56
CA GLU A 108 15.81 17.03 -4.02
C GLU A 108 15.45 17.38 -5.47
N ASP A 109 14.57 16.62 -6.12
CA ASP A 109 14.03 16.96 -7.46
C ASP A 109 12.82 17.91 -7.34
N TYR A 110 13.11 19.13 -6.93
CA TYR A 110 12.08 20.17 -6.75
C TYR A 110 11.43 20.59 -8.08
N ARG A 111 12.17 20.52 -9.20
CA ARG A 111 11.66 20.91 -10.52
C ARG A 111 10.63 19.91 -11.02
N GLY A 112 10.92 18.62 -10.92
CA GLY A 112 9.96 17.58 -11.27
C GLY A 112 8.73 17.59 -10.35
N ALA A 113 8.94 17.79 -9.05
CA ALA A 113 7.85 17.92 -8.08
C ALA A 113 6.89 19.08 -8.40
N LEU A 114 7.43 20.24 -8.80
CA LEU A 114 6.63 21.39 -9.21
C LEU A 114 5.82 21.12 -10.47
N ALA A 115 6.43 20.50 -11.49
CA ALA A 115 5.75 20.17 -12.74
C ALA A 115 4.55 19.22 -12.53
N GLU A 116 4.72 18.21 -11.66
CA GLU A 116 3.64 17.29 -11.30
C GLU A 116 2.51 17.98 -10.50
N LEU A 117 2.86 18.97 -9.67
CA LEU A 117 1.89 19.75 -8.90
C LEU A 117 1.10 20.70 -9.80
N GLU A 118 1.75 21.32 -10.79
CA GLU A 118 1.09 22.13 -11.82
C GLU A 118 0.06 21.27 -12.58
N LEU A 119 0.45 20.07 -13.01
CA LEU A 119 -0.44 19.10 -13.65
C LEU A 119 -1.68 18.72 -12.81
N LEU A 120 -1.62 18.82 -11.49
CA LEU A 120 -2.75 18.60 -10.57
C LEU A 120 -3.70 19.79 -10.45
N VAL A 121 -3.17 21.01 -10.53
CA VAL A 121 -3.92 22.26 -10.30
C VAL A 121 -4.60 22.74 -11.57
N PHE A 122 -3.95 22.58 -12.72
CA PHE A 122 -4.45 23.05 -14.02
C PHE A 122 -5.67 22.31 -14.62
N PRO A 123 -6.03 21.05 -14.28
CA PRO A 123 -7.23 20.40 -14.81
C PRO A 123 -8.53 21.14 -14.43
N HIS A 124 -8.55 21.74 -13.24
CA HIS A 124 -9.73 22.47 -12.74
C HIS A 124 -9.76 23.93 -13.20
N LEU A 125 -8.59 24.58 -13.34
CA LEU A 125 -8.52 25.95 -13.88
C LEU A 125 -8.95 26.00 -15.35
N PHE A 126 -8.59 25.01 -16.17
CA PHE A 126 -9.06 24.96 -17.56
C PHE A 126 -10.60 24.88 -17.67
N LEU A 127 -11.27 24.16 -16.76
CA LEU A 127 -12.74 24.09 -16.74
C LEU A 127 -13.38 25.39 -16.26
N VAL A 128 -12.79 26.07 -15.28
CA VAL A 128 -13.28 27.37 -14.78
C VAL A 128 -13.07 28.49 -15.82
N PHE A 129 -11.93 28.50 -16.50
CA PHE A 129 -11.66 29.45 -17.58
C PHE A 129 -12.49 29.16 -18.84
N ALA A 130 -12.69 27.89 -19.23
CA ALA A 130 -13.55 27.54 -20.36
C ALA A 130 -15.03 27.87 -20.11
N SER A 131 -15.52 27.75 -18.87
CA SER A 131 -16.88 28.17 -18.50
C SER A 131 -17.06 29.69 -18.46
N SER A 132 -15.99 30.45 -18.29
CA SER A 132 -16.04 31.92 -18.23
C SER A 132 -15.95 32.58 -19.61
N TYR A 133 -15.62 31.82 -20.66
CA TYR A 133 -15.49 32.31 -22.03
C TYR A 133 -16.76 32.10 -22.90
N ASN A 134 -17.80 31.48 -22.33
CA ASN A 134 -19.05 31.16 -23.03
C ASN A 134 -20.22 32.04 -22.57
N ARG A 135 -19.95 33.32 -22.27
CA ARG A 135 -20.94 34.34 -21.93
C ARG A 135 -20.80 35.57 -22.80
#